data_AF-A0A946I5Q5-F1
#
_entry.id   AF-A0A946I5Q5-F1
#
_cell.length_a   1.000
_cell.length_b   1.000
_cell.length_c   1.000
_cell.angle_alpha   90.00
_cell.angle_beta   90.00
_cell.angle_gamma   90.00
#
_symmetry.space_group_name_H-M   'P 1'
#
loop_
_entity.id
_entity.type
_entity.pdbx_description
1 polymer ?
#
loop_
_entity_poly.entity_id
_entity_poly.type
_entity_poly.pdbx_seq_one_letter_code
_entity_poly.pdbx_strand_id
1 'polypeptide(L)'
;MFVFFSCDNTVYESHNSFEEKSWHSDSVITFNYNISDTLIPYEMSVLVRHTVDYEYQNLFLFLSGDLNDTIELELADKIGKWKGSGLSDIREFEYLFAKNKVFLKKGNHTINIEQAMRFGAKEKIQSLEHVSDIGLIIRKQND
;
A
#
# COMPACT_ATOMS: atom_id res chain seq x y z
N MET A 1 17.74 -8.17 26.75
CA MET A 1 16.59 -7.27 26.59
C MET A 1 17.02 -6.16 25.66
N PHE A 2 16.82 -6.35 24.35
CA PHE A 2 17.11 -5.33 23.34
C PHE A 2 15.85 -4.48 23.20
N VAL A 3 15.90 -3.24 23.69
CA VAL A 3 14.85 -2.24 23.47
C VAL A 3 15.21 -1.52 22.18
N PHE A 4 14.54 -1.85 21.08
CA PHE A 4 14.60 -1.04 19.87
C PHE A 4 13.70 0.19 20.10
N PHE A 5 14.30 1.31 20.48
CA PHE A 5 13.67 2.62 20.26
C PHE A 5 13.69 2.87 18.75
N SER A 6 12.66 2.42 18.02
CA SER A 6 12.40 2.99 16.71
C SER A 6 11.79 4.37 16.96
N CYS A 7 12.55 5.42 16.67
CA CYS A 7 12.01 6.76 16.52
C CYS A 7 11.28 6.78 15.18
N ASP A 8 10.09 6.20 15.15
CA ASP A 8 9.34 6.09 13.91
C ASP A 8 8.53 7.38 13.72
N ASN A 9 8.83 8.14 12.67
CA ASN A 9 8.10 9.36 12.30
C ASN A 9 6.70 9.05 11.74
N THR A 10 6.27 7.80 11.80
CA THR A 10 4.93 7.34 11.45
C THR A 10 3.88 8.08 12.25
N VAL A 11 3.05 8.82 11.53
CA VAL A 11 1.88 9.53 12.08
C VAL A 11 0.57 8.81 11.81
N TYR A 12 0.60 7.87 10.86
CA TYR A 12 -0.54 7.03 10.53
C TYR A 12 -0.04 5.71 9.96
N GLU A 13 -0.61 4.62 10.45
CA GLU A 13 -0.43 3.28 9.90
C GLU A 13 -1.73 2.51 10.09
N SER A 14 -2.25 1.94 9.00
CA SER A 14 -3.44 1.12 9.04
C SER A 14 -3.41 0.10 7.89
N HIS A 15 -4.04 -1.05 8.11
CA HIS A 15 -4.19 -2.10 7.12
C HIS A 15 -5.64 -2.56 7.02
N ASN A 16 -6.02 -2.98 5.82
CA ASN A 16 -7.26 -3.67 5.53
C ASN A 16 -6.89 -5.10 5.11
N SER A 17 -7.41 -6.08 5.86
CA SER A 17 -7.21 -7.50 5.57
C SER A 17 -8.40 -8.04 4.79
N PHE A 18 -8.12 -8.88 3.81
CA PHE A 18 -9.15 -9.56 3.02
C PHE A 18 -9.44 -10.94 3.56
N GLU A 19 -10.73 -11.27 3.66
CA GLU A 19 -11.16 -12.64 3.93
C GLU A 19 -10.64 -13.56 2.81
N GLU A 20 -10.26 -14.78 3.19
CA GLU A 20 -9.73 -15.80 2.27
C GLU A 20 -8.50 -15.36 1.44
N LYS A 21 -7.85 -14.24 1.80
CA LYS A 21 -6.73 -13.64 1.04
C LYS A 21 -7.11 -13.30 -0.40
N SER A 22 -8.33 -12.81 -0.61
CA SER A 22 -8.84 -12.49 -1.93
C SER A 22 -9.41 -11.08 -2.03
N TRP A 23 -8.88 -10.27 -2.95
CA TRP A 23 -9.29 -8.89 -3.14
C TRP A 23 -10.19 -8.73 -4.36
N HIS A 24 -11.49 -8.49 -4.12
CA HIS A 24 -12.46 -8.34 -5.18
C HIS A 24 -12.39 -6.96 -5.88
N SER A 25 -12.61 -6.92 -7.18
CA SER A 25 -12.43 -5.73 -8.04
C SER A 25 -13.40 -4.57 -7.79
N ASP A 26 -14.49 -4.80 -7.05
CA ASP A 26 -15.42 -3.74 -6.63
C ASP A 26 -15.11 -3.22 -5.21
N SER A 27 -14.13 -3.82 -4.53
CA SER A 27 -13.78 -3.50 -3.16
C SER A 27 -12.78 -2.35 -3.15
N VAL A 28 -13.28 -1.16 -2.85
CA VAL A 28 -12.47 0.05 -2.66
C VAL A 28 -12.02 0.13 -1.21
N ILE A 29 -10.71 0.21 -0.98
CA ILE A 29 -10.16 0.36 0.36
C ILE A 29 -10.01 1.84 0.67
N THR A 30 -10.68 2.31 1.70
CA THR A 30 -10.65 3.72 2.11
C THR A 30 -9.86 3.90 3.40
N PHE A 31 -8.79 4.67 3.34
CA PHE A 31 -8.04 5.09 4.52
C PHE A 31 -8.35 6.54 4.88
N ASN A 32 -8.77 6.76 6.12
CA ASN A 32 -9.02 8.09 6.66
C ASN A 32 -7.95 8.42 7.70
N TYR A 33 -7.29 9.56 7.53
CA TYR A 33 -6.21 10.01 8.40
C TYR A 33 -6.31 11.50 8.71
N ASN A 34 -5.61 11.97 9.75
CA ASN A 34 -5.64 13.36 10.17
C ASN A 34 -4.24 13.99 10.06
N ILE A 35 -4.16 15.16 9.41
CA ILE A 35 -2.94 15.93 9.25
C ILE A 35 -2.97 17.16 10.18
N SER A 36 -2.00 17.23 11.09
CA SER A 36 -1.89 18.30 12.10
C SER A 36 -0.90 19.41 11.72
N ASP A 37 0.03 19.13 10.81
CA ASP A 37 1.05 20.04 10.34
C ASP A 37 1.07 20.10 8.81
N THR A 38 1.08 21.31 8.26
CA THR A 38 1.07 21.57 6.81
C THR A 38 2.36 22.25 6.35
N LEU A 39 3.31 22.49 7.27
CA LEU A 39 4.56 23.18 6.99
C LEU A 39 5.69 22.20 6.66
N ILE A 40 5.52 20.92 7.01
CA ILE A 40 6.49 19.86 6.75
C ILE A 40 6.00 18.91 5.64
N PRO A 41 6.93 18.34 4.85
CA PRO A 41 6.60 17.28 3.91
C PRO A 41 6.40 15.92 4.61
N TYR A 42 5.63 15.07 3.95
CA TYR A 42 5.31 13.71 4.39
C TYR A 42 5.67 12.69 3.32
N GLU A 43 6.05 11.51 3.80
CA GLU A 43 6.21 10.29 3.01
C GLU A 43 4.95 9.44 3.13
N MET A 44 4.39 8.98 2.02
CA MET A 44 3.25 8.07 1.96
C MET A 44 3.63 6.80 1.20
N SER A 45 3.40 5.67 1.85
CA SER A 45 3.68 4.34 1.31
C SER A 45 2.44 3.47 1.32
N VAL A 46 2.29 2.63 0.30
CA VAL A 46 1.37 1.49 0.32
C VAL A 46 2.15 0.29 0.83
N LEU A 47 1.54 -0.46 1.74
CA LEU A 47 2.04 -1.75 2.20
C LEU A 47 1.16 -2.85 1.60
N VAL A 48 1.78 -3.89 1.05
CA VAL A 48 1.07 -5.04 0.48
C VAL A 48 1.55 -6.29 1.17
N ARG A 49 0.62 -7.09 1.67
CA ARG A 49 0.90 -8.48 2.06
C ARG A 49 0.27 -9.43 1.07
N HIS A 50 1.08 -10.35 0.57
CA HIS A 50 0.63 -11.39 -0.34
C HIS A 50 1.26 -12.73 0.04
N THR A 51 0.65 -13.83 -0.41
CA THR A 51 1.28 -15.14 -0.26
C THR A 51 2.30 -15.39 -1.37
N VAL A 52 3.16 -16.39 -1.18
CA VAL A 52 4.08 -16.88 -2.21
C VAL A 52 3.37 -17.51 -3.43
N ASP A 53 2.06 -17.77 -3.33
CA ASP A 53 1.24 -18.33 -4.41
C ASP A 53 0.59 -17.24 -5.28
N TYR A 54 0.85 -15.96 -4.98
CA TYR A 54 0.43 -14.85 -5.85
C TYR A 54 1.01 -15.02 -7.26
N GLU A 55 0.15 -14.94 -8.28
CA GLU A 55 0.51 -15.40 -9.63
C GLU A 55 1.24 -14.36 -10.50
N TYR A 56 1.31 -13.11 -10.04
CA TYR A 56 1.79 -11.98 -10.85
C TYR A 56 3.10 -11.41 -10.30
N GLN A 57 3.96 -10.95 -11.21
CA GLN A 57 5.18 -10.23 -10.82
C GLN A 57 4.84 -8.85 -10.24
N ASN A 58 3.79 -8.21 -10.79
CA ASN A 58 3.45 -6.83 -10.50
C ASN A 58 2.00 -6.72 -10.00
N LEU A 59 1.75 -5.72 -9.16
CA LEU A 59 0.42 -5.31 -8.73
C LEU A 59 0.19 -3.85 -9.14
N PHE A 60 -0.83 -3.61 -9.96
CA PHE A 60 -1.24 -2.27 -10.38
C PHE A 60 -2.36 -1.77 -9.46
N LEU A 61 -2.24 -0.53 -8.98
CA LEU A 61 -3.21 0.10 -8.11
C LEU A 61 -3.65 1.46 -8.64
N PHE A 62 -4.93 1.76 -8.52
CA PHE A 62 -5.45 3.12 -8.64
C PHE A 62 -5.54 3.76 -7.26
N LEU A 63 -4.97 4.95 -7.14
CA LEU A 63 -5.07 5.81 -5.97
C LEU A 63 -6.00 6.98 -6.29
N SER A 64 -6.90 7.33 -5.38
CA SER A 64 -7.73 8.54 -5.50
C SER A 64 -7.97 9.25 -4.17
N GLY A 65 -8.36 10.52 -4.23
CA GLY A 65 -8.61 11.38 -3.05
C GLY A 65 -7.56 12.47 -2.93
N ASP A 66 -6.74 12.43 -1.87
CA ASP A 66 -5.65 13.40 -1.67
C ASP A 66 -4.57 13.37 -2.75
N LEU A 67 -4.44 12.25 -3.46
CA LEU A 67 -3.63 12.06 -4.64
C LEU A 67 -4.41 11.17 -5.60
N ASN A 68 -4.42 11.54 -6.88
CA ASN A 68 -4.93 10.69 -7.94
C ASN A 68 -3.74 10.19 -8.76
N ASP A 69 -3.48 8.89 -8.74
CA ASP A 69 -2.33 8.30 -9.42
C ASP A 69 -2.60 6.82 -9.78
N THR A 70 -1.78 6.27 -10.66
CA THR A 70 -1.72 4.83 -10.94
C THR A 70 -0.30 4.35 -10.65
N ILE A 71 -0.17 3.43 -9.70
CA ILE A 71 1.14 2.92 -9.30
C ILE A 71 1.28 1.44 -9.68
N GLU A 72 2.50 1.07 -10.05
CA GLU A 72 2.91 -0.30 -10.33
C GLU A 72 3.89 -0.76 -9.26
N LEU A 73 3.52 -1.82 -8.54
CA LEU A 73 4.33 -2.43 -7.52
C LEU A 73 4.97 -3.67 -8.12
N GLU A 74 6.29 -3.63 -8.39
CA GLU A 74 7.04 -4.80 -8.83
C GLU A 74 7.36 -5.69 -7.61
N LEU A 75 6.46 -6.62 -7.28
CA LEU A 75 6.48 -7.50 -6.10
C LEU A 75 7.50 -8.64 -6.23
N ALA A 76 7.85 -9.05 -7.45
CA ALA A 76 8.95 -9.99 -7.70
C ALA A 76 9.96 -9.41 -8.70
N ASP A 77 11.22 -9.84 -8.61
CA ASP A 77 12.21 -9.54 -9.64
C ASP A 77 12.00 -10.36 -10.93
N LYS A 78 12.83 -10.11 -11.94
CA LYS A 78 12.74 -10.75 -13.26
C LYS A 78 12.97 -12.27 -13.24
N ILE A 79 13.50 -12.83 -12.15
CA ILE A 79 13.71 -14.27 -12.00
C ILE A 79 12.65 -14.91 -11.09
N GLY A 80 11.62 -14.14 -10.69
CA GLY A 80 10.50 -14.60 -9.88
C GLY A 80 10.79 -14.60 -8.37
N LYS A 81 11.88 -13.98 -7.91
CA LYS A 81 12.16 -13.87 -6.48
C LYS A 81 11.30 -12.74 -5.90
N TRP A 82 10.44 -13.10 -4.94
CA TRP A 82 9.65 -12.14 -4.18
C TRP A 82 10.53 -11.10 -3.47
N LYS A 83 10.15 -9.82 -3.62
CA LYS A 83 10.68 -8.70 -2.86
C LYS A 83 9.95 -8.57 -1.53
N GLY A 84 10.47 -7.69 -0.69
CA GLY A 84 9.95 -7.50 0.65
C GLY A 84 10.49 -8.53 1.65
N SER A 85 9.85 -8.60 2.81
CA SER A 85 10.26 -9.48 3.91
C SER A 85 9.05 -10.21 4.48
N GLY A 86 9.27 -11.28 5.23
CA GLY A 86 8.15 -12.02 5.82
C GLY A 86 8.57 -13.40 6.30
N LEU A 87 7.64 -14.05 7.00
CA LEU A 87 7.82 -15.40 7.53
C LEU A 87 6.92 -16.38 6.76
N SER A 88 7.37 -17.63 6.63
CA SER A 88 6.61 -18.69 5.96
C SER A 88 6.23 -18.29 4.52
N ASP A 89 4.94 -18.35 4.21
CA ASP A 89 4.28 -18.11 2.94
C ASP A 89 3.89 -16.65 2.72
N ILE A 90 4.03 -15.77 3.72
CA ILE A 90 3.65 -14.35 3.59
C ILE A 90 4.84 -13.48 3.25
N ARG A 91 4.65 -12.57 2.29
CA ARG A 91 5.59 -11.51 1.94
C ARG A 91 4.91 -10.16 2.12
N GLU A 92 5.62 -9.27 2.79
CA GLU A 92 5.24 -7.88 3.02
C GLU A 92 6.18 -6.98 2.23
N PHE A 93 5.59 -6.11 1.41
CA PHE A 93 6.28 -5.18 0.55
C PHE A 93 5.76 -3.77 0.78
N GLU A 94 6.65 -2.84 1.15
CA GLU A 94 6.35 -1.42 1.26
C GLU A 94 6.80 -0.68 -0.01
N TYR A 95 5.91 0.12 -0.58
CA TYR A 95 6.17 0.96 -1.75
C TYR A 95 5.89 2.43 -1.45
N LEU A 96 6.94 3.26 -1.46
CA LEU A 96 6.84 4.71 -1.32
C LEU A 96 6.32 5.34 -2.60
N PHE A 97 5.06 5.80 -2.60
CA PHE A 97 4.43 6.41 -3.78
C PHE A 97 4.44 7.96 -3.73
N ALA A 98 4.57 8.56 -2.55
CA ALA A 98 4.71 10.01 -2.43
C ALA A 98 5.79 10.36 -1.39
N LYS A 99 6.92 10.93 -1.84
CA LYS A 99 8.05 11.21 -0.95
C LYS A 99 8.00 12.58 -0.25
N ASN A 100 7.56 13.61 -0.96
CA ASN A 100 7.58 15.00 -0.46
C ASN A 100 6.16 15.60 -0.50
N LYS A 101 5.17 14.86 0.01
CA LYS A 101 3.78 15.31 -0.01
C LYS A 101 3.59 16.44 1.00
N VAL A 102 3.23 17.62 0.51
CA VAL A 102 2.81 18.74 1.35
C VAL A 102 1.29 18.84 1.32
N PHE A 103 0.67 18.80 2.49
CA PHE A 103 -0.77 18.98 2.62
C PHE A 103 -1.12 20.47 2.69
N LEU A 104 -2.11 20.89 1.92
CA LEU A 104 -2.53 22.31 1.86
C LEU A 104 -3.46 22.71 3.00
N LYS A 105 -4.04 21.73 3.72
CA LYS A 105 -5.02 21.94 4.79
C LYS A 105 -4.72 20.99 5.94
N LYS A 106 -5.02 21.45 7.16
CA LYS A 106 -5.05 20.60 8.35
C LYS A 106 -6.40 19.90 8.45
N GLY A 107 -6.45 18.78 9.17
CA GLY A 107 -7.69 18.07 9.49
C GLY A 107 -7.77 16.72 8.80
N ASN A 108 -9.00 16.31 8.49
CA ASN A 108 -9.27 14.98 7.96
C ASN A 108 -9.00 14.90 6.46
N HIS A 109 -8.41 13.78 6.09
CA HIS A 109 -7.93 13.46 4.75
C HIS A 109 -8.29 12.02 4.43
N THR A 110 -8.36 11.72 3.14
CA THR A 110 -8.76 10.40 2.65
C THR A 110 -7.96 10.02 1.43
N ILE A 111 -7.56 8.75 1.37
CA ILE A 111 -7.09 8.11 0.15
C ILE A 111 -7.82 6.79 -0.06
N ASN A 112 -8.21 6.54 -1.29
CA ASN A 112 -8.83 5.30 -1.73
C ASN A 112 -7.82 4.51 -2.57
N ILE A 113 -7.82 3.19 -2.39
CA ILE A 113 -6.95 2.27 -3.12
C ILE A 113 -7.81 1.18 -3.74
N GLU A 114 -7.64 0.97 -5.04
CA GLU A 114 -8.34 -0.04 -5.84
C GLU A 114 -7.32 -0.86 -6.64
N GLN A 115 -7.55 -2.17 -6.79
CA GLN A 115 -6.75 -2.99 -7.70
C GLN A 115 -7.11 -2.69 -9.16
N ALA A 116 -6.08 -2.45 -9.97
CA ALA A 116 -6.18 -2.13 -11.40
C ALA A 116 -5.76 -3.32 -12.27
N MET A 117 -5.91 -4.56 -11.78
CA MET A 117 -5.40 -5.75 -12.44
C MET A 117 -6.34 -6.25 -13.53
N ARG A 118 -5.74 -6.72 -14.63
CA ARG A 118 -6.41 -7.35 -15.78
C ARG A 118 -5.60 -8.52 -16.31
N PHE A 119 -6.25 -9.51 -16.90
CA PHE A 119 -5.58 -10.67 -17.50
C PHE A 119 -6.22 -11.09 -18.81
N GLY A 120 -5.39 -11.28 -19.85
CA GLY A 120 -5.85 -11.62 -21.19
C GLY A 120 -6.78 -10.55 -21.77
N ALA A 121 -7.94 -10.98 -22.28
CA ALA A 121 -8.96 -10.10 -22.86
C ALA A 121 -9.99 -9.57 -21.83
N LYS A 122 -9.80 -9.84 -20.53
CA LYS A 122 -10.72 -9.35 -19.48
C LYS A 122 -10.40 -7.91 -19.12
N GLU A 123 -11.42 -7.09 -18.99
CA GLU A 123 -11.30 -5.69 -18.53
C GLU A 123 -10.80 -5.59 -17.08
N LYS A 124 -11.06 -6.60 -16.25
CA LYS A 124 -10.63 -6.68 -14.84
C LYS A 124 -10.51 -8.11 -14.32
N ILE A 125 -9.68 -8.31 -13.30
CA ILE A 125 -9.64 -9.53 -12.50
C ILE A 125 -10.67 -9.38 -11.37
N GLN A 126 -11.78 -10.14 -11.44
CA GLN A 126 -12.86 -10.03 -10.45
C GLN A 126 -12.37 -10.30 -9.04
N SER A 127 -11.58 -11.35 -8.86
CA SER A 127 -11.09 -11.82 -7.56
C SER A 127 -9.57 -11.96 -7.68
N LEU A 128 -8.83 -11.06 -7.04
CA LEU A 128 -7.38 -11.11 -7.02
C LEU A 128 -6.91 -11.94 -5.83
N GLU A 129 -6.68 -13.22 -6.10
CA GLU A 129 -6.28 -14.20 -5.09
C GLU A 129 -4.87 -13.94 -4.55
N HIS A 130 -4.63 -14.46 -3.34
CA HIS A 130 -3.35 -14.45 -2.63
C HIS A 130 -2.83 -13.06 -2.22
N VAL A 131 -3.68 -12.02 -2.24
CA VAL A 131 -3.41 -10.74 -1.58
C VAL A 131 -4.13 -10.77 -0.24
N SER A 132 -3.38 -10.72 0.86
CA SER A 132 -3.97 -10.79 2.21
C SER A 132 -4.28 -9.43 2.79
N ASP A 133 -3.44 -8.42 2.51
CA ASP A 133 -3.61 -7.10 3.11
C ASP A 133 -3.13 -5.98 2.16
N ILE A 134 -3.82 -4.85 2.24
CA ILE A 134 -3.32 -3.55 1.78
C ILE A 134 -3.28 -2.60 2.96
N GLY A 135 -2.19 -1.87 3.12
CA GLY A 135 -2.01 -0.87 4.15
C GLY A 135 -1.55 0.47 3.60
N LEU A 136 -1.74 1.50 4.42
CA LEU A 136 -1.23 2.84 4.20
C LEU A 136 -0.36 3.23 5.38
N ILE A 137 0.84 3.70 5.07
CA ILE A 137 1.77 4.28 6.06
C ILE A 137 2.04 5.73 5.67
N ILE A 138 1.92 6.64 6.63
CA ILE A 138 2.27 8.04 6.47
C ILE A 138 3.30 8.41 7.53
N ARG A 139 4.45 8.91 7.08
CA ARG A 139 5.55 9.35 7.95
C ARG A 139 5.82 10.84 7.74
N LYS A 140 6.16 11.54 8.81
CA LYS A 140 6.76 12.88 8.69
C LYS A 140 8.17 12.73 8.13
N GLN A 141 8.52 13.56 7.17
CA GLN A 141 9.92 13.69 6.77
C GLN A 141 10.62 14.53 7.85
N ASN A 142 11.68 13.99 8.46
CA ASN A 142 12.55 14.80 9.31
C ASN A 142 13.49 15.60 8.42
N ASP A 143 13.74 16.85 8.80
CA ASP A 143 14.81 17.67 8.25
C ASP A 143 16.20 17.02 8.42
#